data_AF-A0A651HD99-F1
#
_entry.id   AF-A0A651HD99-F1
#
_cell.length_a   1.000
_cell.length_b   1.000
_cell.length_c   1.000
_cell.angle_alpha   90.00
_cell.angle_beta   90.00
_cell.angle_gamma   90.00
#
_symmetry.space_group_name_H-M   'P 1'
#
loop_
_entity.id
_entity.type
_entity.pdbx_description
1 polymer ?
#
loop_
_entity_poly.entity_id
_entity_poly.type
_entity_poly.pdbx_seq_one_letter_code
_entity_poly.pdbx_strand_id
1 'polypeptide(L)'
;MATIANVTALLVALEWSGAGVPDAVWAGILVGVGAAAGAFTMNRFRNPWVGWAVAWALLGIVMNRWDDHVGIAATALVLMVLVAAVAVSAARSPRLEPAG
;
A
#
# COMPACT_ATOMS: atom_id res chain seq x y z
N MET A 1 1.73 -21.50 9.99
CA MET A 1 1.69 -20.32 10.88
C MET A 1 2.82 -20.29 11.91
N ALA A 2 3.26 -21.41 12.49
CA ALA A 2 4.37 -21.42 13.47
C ALA A 2 5.70 -20.82 12.95
N THR A 3 6.05 -21.08 11.69
CA THR A 3 7.28 -20.55 11.08
C THR A 3 7.28 -19.02 10.98
N ILE A 4 6.18 -18.43 10.50
CA ILE A 4 6.04 -16.96 10.40
C ILE A 4 6.11 -16.32 11.79
N ALA A 5 5.39 -16.89 12.77
CA ALA A 5 5.40 -16.39 14.15
C ALA A 5 6.80 -16.44 14.78
N ASN A 6 7.54 -17.55 14.59
CA ASN A 6 8.90 -17.69 15.11
C ASN A 6 9.87 -16.73 14.42
N VAL A 7 9.71 -16.48 13.11
CA VAL A 7 10.52 -15.49 12.38
C VAL A 7 10.22 -14.06 12.87
N THR A 8 8.95 -13.69 13.07
CA THR A 8 8.63 -12.38 13.65
C THR A 8 9.11 -12.25 15.09
N ALA A 9 9.01 -13.31 15.91
CA ALA A 9 9.53 -13.30 17.27
C ALA A 9 11.06 -13.11 17.28
N LEU A 10 11.79 -13.76 16.35
CA LEU A 10 13.22 -13.57 16.17
C LEU A 10 13.55 -12.13 15.75
N LEU A 11 12.86 -11.57 14.75
CA LEU A 11 13.10 -10.20 14.28
C LEU A 11 12.81 -9.16 15.37
N VAL A 12 11.75 -9.37 16.17
CA VAL A 12 11.43 -8.52 17.32
C VAL A 12 12.49 -8.65 18.41
N ALA A 13 12.95 -9.87 18.72
CA ALA A 13 14.01 -10.09 19.71
C ALA A 13 15.36 -9.50 19.28
N LEU A 14 15.60 -9.35 17.98
CA LEU A 14 16.78 -8.70 17.41
C LEU A 14 16.63 -7.17 17.24
N GLU A 15 15.53 -6.59 17.74
CA GLU A 15 15.21 -5.16 17.59
C GLU A 15 15.33 -4.66 16.14
N TRP A 16 14.98 -5.53 15.19
CA TRP A 16 15.23 -5.25 13.79
C TRP A 16 14.31 -4.13 13.28
N SER A 17 14.92 -2.97 12.99
CA SER A 17 14.24 -1.76 12.51
C SER A 17 14.37 -1.51 10.99
N GLY A 18 14.58 -2.56 10.19
CA GLY A 18 14.72 -2.42 8.74
C GLY A 18 16.17 -2.33 8.25
N ALA A 19 17.01 -3.24 8.75
CA ALA A 19 18.38 -3.46 8.26
C ALA A 19 19.32 -2.23 8.33
N GLY A 20 19.10 -1.32 9.30
CA GLY A 20 19.90 -0.10 9.47
C GLY A 20 19.45 1.08 8.61
N VAL A 21 18.30 0.97 7.95
CA VAL A 21 17.67 2.06 7.19
C VAL A 21 16.95 3.01 8.16
N PRO A 22 16.99 4.34 7.96
CA PRO A 22 16.24 5.28 8.79
C PRO A 22 14.74 4.99 8.78
N ASP A 23 14.08 5.10 9.94
CA ASP A 23 12.66 4.77 10.13
C ASP A 23 11.73 5.42 9.09
N ALA A 24 11.98 6.67 8.73
CA ALA A 24 11.18 7.38 7.73
C ALA A 24 11.31 6.77 6.32
N VAL A 25 12.51 6.33 5.96
CA VAL A 25 12.78 5.67 4.68
C VAL A 25 12.17 4.27 4.69
N TRP A 26 12.33 3.53 5.78
CA TRP A 26 11.74 2.20 5.95
C TRP A 26 10.19 2.26 5.89
N ALA A 27 9.58 3.22 6.57
CA ALA A 27 8.15 3.46 6.48
C ALA A 27 7.72 3.79 5.05
N GLY A 28 8.44 4.66 4.35
CA GLY A 28 8.18 4.96 2.93
C GLY A 28 8.20 3.72 2.04
N ILE A 29 9.16 2.82 2.24
CA ILE A 29 9.23 1.52 1.54
C ILE A 29 7.97 0.69 1.81
N LEU A 30 7.55 0.57 3.08
CA LEU A 30 6.35 -0.20 3.45
C LEU A 30 5.07 0.38 2.84
N VAL A 31 4.93 1.71 2.79
CA VAL A 31 3.80 2.36 2.10
C VAL A 31 3.80 2.01 0.61
N GLY A 32 4.98 2.08 -0.05
CA GLY A 32 5.14 1.70 -1.45
C GLY A 32 4.76 0.25 -1.72
N VAL A 33 5.25 -0.68 -0.90
CA VAL A 33 4.92 -2.11 -1.01
C VAL A 33 3.43 -2.35 -0.82
N GLY A 34 2.79 -1.70 0.17
CA GLY A 34 1.35 -1.79 0.39
C GLY A 34 0.52 -1.30 -0.80
N ALA A 35 0.88 -0.16 -1.37
CA ALA A 35 0.22 0.38 -2.56
C ALA A 35 0.37 -0.55 -3.78
N ALA A 36 1.57 -1.11 -4.00
CA ALA A 36 1.83 -2.06 -5.09
C ALA A 36 1.02 -3.36 -4.91
N ALA A 37 0.95 -3.91 -3.70
CA ALA A 37 0.16 -5.09 -3.39
C ALA A 37 -1.35 -4.81 -3.59
N GLY A 38 -1.82 -3.63 -3.20
CA GLY A 38 -3.18 -3.17 -3.45
C GLY A 38 -3.52 -3.10 -4.95
N ALA A 39 -2.65 -2.48 -5.74
CA ALA A 39 -2.81 -2.40 -7.19
C ALA A 39 -2.79 -3.79 -7.87
N PHE A 40 -1.87 -4.66 -7.44
CA PHE A 40 -1.80 -6.05 -7.92
C PHE A 40 -3.10 -6.80 -7.61
N THR A 41 -3.60 -6.69 -6.37
CA THR A 41 -4.84 -7.33 -5.93
C THR A 41 -6.04 -6.82 -6.73
N MET A 42 -6.15 -5.50 -6.91
CA MET A 42 -7.21 -4.88 -7.71
C MET A 42 -7.20 -5.41 -9.15
N ASN A 43 -6.04 -5.53 -9.78
CA ASN A 43 -5.92 -6.07 -11.13
C ASN A 43 -6.24 -7.58 -11.19
N ARG A 44 -5.70 -8.35 -10.24
CA ARG A 44 -5.85 -9.82 -10.18
C ARG A 44 -7.30 -10.25 -9.97
N PHE A 45 -8.04 -9.52 -9.13
CA PHE A 45 -9.45 -9.80 -8.83
C PHE A 45 -10.42 -8.93 -9.64
N ARG A 46 -9.91 -8.03 -10.49
CA ARG A 46 -10.69 -7.09 -11.31
C ARG A 46 -11.75 -6.35 -10.49
N ASN A 47 -11.38 -5.95 -9.28
CA ASN A 47 -12.31 -5.36 -8.32
C ASN A 47 -11.84 -3.94 -7.93
N PRO A 48 -12.43 -2.89 -8.55
CA PRO A 48 -12.08 -1.50 -8.27
C PRO A 48 -12.29 -1.08 -6.81
N TRP A 49 -13.18 -1.75 -6.06
CA TRP A 49 -13.41 -1.46 -4.64
C TRP A 49 -12.17 -1.71 -3.77
N VAL A 50 -11.28 -2.59 -4.20
CA VAL A 50 -9.97 -2.79 -3.56
C VAL A 50 -9.15 -1.50 -3.62
N GLY A 51 -9.17 -0.80 -4.75
CA GLY A 51 -8.49 0.48 -4.90
C GLY A 51 -9.00 1.55 -3.94
N TRP A 52 -10.32 1.58 -3.69
CA TRP A 52 -10.92 2.49 -2.70
C TRP A 52 -10.51 2.19 -1.26
N ALA A 53 -10.46 0.91 -0.88
CA ALA A 53 -9.97 0.50 0.44
C ALA A 53 -8.49 0.90 0.65
N VAL A 54 -7.66 0.71 -0.39
CA VAL A 54 -6.24 1.10 -0.36
C VAL A 54 -6.08 2.62 -0.29
N ALA A 55 -6.88 3.39 -1.06
CA ALA A 55 -6.87 4.85 -1.01
C ALA A 55 -7.26 5.36 0.39
N TRP A 56 -8.26 4.74 1.03
CA TRP A 56 -8.64 5.08 2.41
C TRP A 56 -7.53 4.78 3.43
N ALA A 57 -6.84 3.64 3.29
CA ALA A 57 -5.69 3.32 4.14
C ALA A 57 -4.55 4.34 3.99
N LEU A 58 -4.25 4.76 2.75
CA LEU A 58 -3.24 5.78 2.46
C LEU A 58 -3.65 7.15 3.02
N LEU A 59 -4.93 7.50 2.98
CA LEU A 59 -5.45 8.71 3.60
C LEU A 59 -5.20 8.72 5.13
N GLY A 60 -5.42 7.60 5.80
CA GLY A 60 -5.11 7.46 7.22
C GLY A 60 -3.62 7.71 7.54
N ILE A 61 -2.71 7.24 6.66
CA ILE A 61 -1.26 7.50 6.79
C ILE A 61 -0.96 8.99 6.61
N VAL A 62 -1.57 9.65 5.62
CA VAL A 62 -1.41 11.09 5.39
C VAL A 62 -1.82 11.87 6.64
N MET A 63 -3.01 11.60 7.18
CA MET A 63 -3.53 12.29 8.37
C MET A 63 -2.62 12.10 9.60
N ASN A 64 -2.08 10.90 9.79
CA ASN A 64 -1.28 10.60 10.98
C ASN A 64 0.20 11.01 10.87
N ARG A 65 0.68 11.35 9.67
CA ARG A 65 2.11 11.68 9.44
C ARG A 65 2.33 13.10 8.94
N TRP A 66 1.26 13.88 8.76
CA TRP A 66 1.37 15.24 8.22
C TRP A 66 2.22 16.15 9.10
N ASP A 67 2.04 16.08 10.42
CA ASP A 67 2.71 16.99 11.36
C ASP A 67 4.13 16.54 11.72
N ASP A 68 4.36 15.23 11.87
CA ASP A 68 5.64 14.71 12.36
C ASP A 68 6.60 14.29 11.24
N HIS A 69 6.07 13.78 10.12
CA HIS A 69 6.87 13.11 9.08
C HIS A 69 6.33 13.39 7.68
N VAL A 70 6.42 14.66 7.25
CA VAL A 70 5.85 15.15 5.99
C VAL A 70 6.30 14.35 4.76
N GLY A 71 7.52 13.79 4.74
CA GLY A 71 8.01 12.95 3.65
C GLY A 71 7.22 11.65 3.48
N ILE A 72 6.85 11.01 4.59
CA ILE A 72 5.99 9.81 4.58
C ILE A 72 4.59 10.20 4.12
N ALA A 73 4.06 11.31 4.63
CA ALA A 73 2.73 11.79 4.27
C ALA A 73 2.63 12.16 2.78
N ALA A 74 3.63 12.85 2.23
CA ALA A 74 3.72 13.16 0.80
C ALA A 74 3.81 11.90 -0.06
N THR A 75 4.62 10.92 0.35
CA THR A 75 4.73 9.62 -0.34
C THR A 75 3.37 8.90 -0.36
N ALA A 76 2.68 8.84 0.78
CA ALA A 76 1.36 8.24 0.88
C ALA A 76 0.32 8.97 0.02
N LEU A 77 0.37 10.31 -0.01
CA LEU A 77 -0.53 11.13 -0.83
C LEU A 77 -0.34 10.87 -2.33
N VAL A 78 0.91 10.83 -2.80
CA VAL A 78 1.22 10.52 -4.21
C VAL A 78 0.70 9.13 -4.57
N LEU A 79 0.97 8.12 -3.75
CA LEU A 79 0.50 6.76 -3.97
C LEU A 79 -1.03 6.67 -3.93
N MET A 80 -1.69 7.44 -3.07
CA MET A 80 -3.15 7.49 -2.98
C MET A 80 -3.75 8.00 -4.29
N VAL A 81 -3.21 9.08 -4.85
CA VAL A 81 -3.66 9.63 -6.13
C VAL A 81 -3.45 8.62 -7.25
N LEU A 82 -2.30 7.95 -7.29
CA LEU A 82 -2.01 6.91 -8.28
C LEU A 82 -2.98 5.74 -8.19
N VAL A 83 -3.20 5.20 -6.99
CA VAL A 83 -4.12 4.07 -6.77
C VAL A 83 -5.56 4.47 -7.13
N ALA A 84 -6.01 5.67 -6.74
CA ALA A 84 -7.33 6.17 -7.09
C ALA A 84 -7.50 6.32 -8.61
N ALA A 85 -6.49 6.84 -9.31
CA ALA A 85 -6.51 6.95 -10.77
C ALA A 85 -6.62 5.56 -11.44
N VAL A 86 -5.85 4.58 -10.96
CA VAL A 86 -5.93 3.21 -11.47
C VAL A 86 -7.31 2.61 -11.17
N ALA A 87 -7.86 2.80 -9.96
CA ALA A 87 -9.17 2.31 -9.59
C ALA A 87 -10.28 2.88 -10.48
N VAL A 88 -10.22 4.19 -10.76
CA VAL A 88 -11.16 4.87 -11.67
C VAL A 88 -11.01 4.33 -13.09
N SER A 89 -9.78 4.15 -13.59
CA SER A 89 -9.54 3.60 -14.93
C SER A 89 -10.06 2.16 -15.07
N ALA A 90 -9.88 1.34 -14.04
CA ALA A 90 -10.39 -0.03 -13.99
C ALA A 90 -11.92 -0.06 -13.94
N ALA A 91 -12.56 0.86 -13.21
CA ALA A 91 -14.01 0.99 -13.17
C ALA A 91 -14.60 1.48 -14.51
N ARG A 92 -13.86 2.30 -15.26
CA ARG A 92 -14.26 2.85 -16.56
C ARG A 92 -14.01 1.94 -17.75
N SER A 93 -13.45 0.76 -17.55
CA SER A 93 -13.23 -0.21 -18.62
C SER A 93 -14.38 -1.23 -18.59
N PRO A 94 -15.57 -0.93 -19.16
CA PRO A 94 -16.63 -1.92 -19.28
C PRO A 94 -16.14 -3.07 -20.15
N ARG A 95 -16.61 -4.27 -19.81
CA ARG A 95 -16.21 -5.53 -20.42
C ARG A 95 -16.32 -5.43 -21.94
N LEU A 96 -15.22 -5.68 -22.67
CA LEU A 96 -15.31 -6.12 -24.05
C LEU A 96 -15.83 -7.55 -24.00
N GLU A 97 -17.15 -7.73 -24.10
CA GLU A 97 -17.70 -9.05 -24.36
C GLU A 97 -17.13 -9.53 -25.70
N PRO A 98 -16.51 -10.73 -25.77
CA PRO A 98 -16.20 -11.31 -27.06
C PRO A 98 -17.52 -11.49 -27.80
N ALA A 99 -17.64 -10.86 -28.97
CA ALA A 99 -18.73 -11.16 -29.89
C ALA A 99 -18.62 -12.64 -30.29
N GLY A 100 -19.55 -13.47 -29.82
CA GLY A 100 -19.58 -14.90 -30.10
C GLY A 100 -20.68 -15.59 -29.31
#